data_AF-A0A6G9FLH6-F1
#
_entry.id   AF-A0A6G9FLH6-F1
#
_cell.length_a   1.000
_cell.length_b   1.000
_cell.length_c   1.000
_cell.angle_alpha   90.00
_cell.angle_beta   90.00
_cell.angle_gamma   90.00
#
_symmetry.space_group_name_H-M   'P 1'
#
loop_
_entity.id
_entity.type
_entity.pdbx_description
1 polymer ?
#
loop_
_entity_poly.entity_id
_entity_poly.type
_entity_poly.pdbx_seq_one_letter_code
_entity_poly.pdbx_strand_id
1 'polypeptide(L)'
;MPTFTQSRSQGQRQKQNRARRTLLAAAGAAVAVLTVGAPAAQATLEDQAAAKPRATAAVTARGEAYLETRLFFGTERPDGGPDVTDAQFMAFVDRSVTPRFPDGLTIQEGRGQWRDSNGVVERERSYELVLLYPTAEAPTRDPQIERIRDAYVAAYGQDSVARLDEPTLADF
;
A
#
# COMPACT_ATOMS: atom_id res chain seq x y z
N MET A 1 -2.45 42.77 42.20
CA MET A 1 -1.22 42.05 42.56
C MET A 1 -1.67 40.70 43.11
N PRO A 2 -1.35 39.56 42.49
CA PRO A 2 -0.06 39.25 41.85
C PRO A 2 -0.12 39.18 40.32
N THR A 3 1.05 38.89 39.77
CA THR A 3 1.60 39.27 38.47
C THR A 3 1.57 38.08 37.51
N PHE A 4 1.02 38.25 36.30
CA PHE A 4 1.16 37.28 35.21
C PHE A 4 2.41 37.60 34.39
N THR A 5 3.42 36.73 34.48
CA THR A 5 4.60 36.77 33.61
C THR A 5 4.42 35.82 32.42
N GLN A 6 4.63 36.42 31.26
CA GLN A 6 4.66 35.98 29.87
C GLN A 6 5.39 34.64 29.59
N SER A 7 4.88 33.87 28.61
CA SER A 7 5.77 33.08 27.73
C SER A 7 5.15 32.88 26.34
N ARG A 8 5.18 33.97 25.56
CA ARG A 8 5.19 33.93 24.10
C ARG A 8 6.50 33.27 23.68
N SER A 9 6.56 31.97 23.42
CA SER A 9 7.76 31.40 22.76
C SER A 9 7.54 30.18 21.84
N GLN A 10 6.30 29.70 21.64
CA GLN A 10 6.08 28.56 20.75
C GLN A 10 5.93 28.91 19.26
N GLY A 11 5.57 30.14 18.91
CA GLY A 11 5.35 30.56 17.51
C GLY A 11 6.60 30.80 16.66
N GLN A 12 7.81 30.71 17.22
CA GLN A 12 9.06 31.03 16.51
C GLN A 12 9.94 29.83 16.16
N ARG A 13 9.64 28.62 16.65
CA ARG A 13 10.49 27.43 16.41
C ARG A 13 10.23 26.69 15.10
N GLN A 14 9.17 27.02 14.35
CA GLN A 14 8.78 26.24 13.16
C GLN A 14 9.22 26.84 11.81
N LYS A 15 9.89 28.01 11.79
CA LYS A 15 10.28 28.70 10.54
C LYS A 15 11.78 28.67 10.19
N GLN A 16 12.62 27.94 10.94
CA GLN A 16 14.08 28.02 10.74
C GLN A 16 14.77 26.83 10.04
N ASN A 17 14.06 25.75 9.67
CA ASN A 17 14.71 24.56 9.07
C ASN A 17 14.58 24.42 7.56
N ARG A 18 14.52 25.54 6.82
CA ARG A 18 14.72 25.53 5.36
C ARG A 18 15.73 26.60 4.96
N ALA A 19 17.01 26.26 5.04
CA ALA A 19 18.05 26.97 4.30
C ALA A 19 19.27 26.09 4.00
N ARG A 20 19.45 25.84 2.69
CA ARG A 20 20.70 25.95 1.93
C ARG A 20 21.83 24.96 2.22
N ARG A 21 22.06 24.06 1.24
CA ARG A 21 23.41 23.69 0.79
C ARG A 21 23.45 23.55 -0.74
N THR A 22 23.77 24.66 -1.40
CA THR A 22 24.53 24.73 -2.66
C THR A 22 26.01 24.89 -2.24
N LEU A 23 27.06 24.47 -2.95
CA LEU A 23 27.33 24.24 -4.37
C LEU A 23 28.78 23.67 -4.46
N LEU A 24 29.14 23.12 -5.63
CA LEU A 24 30.46 23.14 -6.32
C LEU A 24 31.08 21.80 -6.70
N ALA A 25 31.61 21.86 -7.92
CA ALA A 25 31.98 20.80 -8.84
C ALA A 25 33.49 20.49 -8.80
N ALA A 26 33.88 19.36 -9.38
CA ALA A 26 35.19 19.22 -10.01
C ALA A 26 35.12 18.20 -11.15
N ALA A 27 35.43 18.68 -12.35
CA ALA A 27 35.72 17.87 -13.53
C ALA A 27 37.12 17.24 -13.39
N GLY A 28 37.32 16.06 -13.97
CA GLY A 28 38.63 15.42 -14.05
C GLY A 28 38.60 14.20 -14.96
N ALA A 29 38.74 14.43 -16.27
CA ALA A 29 39.07 13.39 -17.23
C ALA A 29 40.59 13.18 -17.21
N ALA A 30 41.04 11.94 -17.04
CA ALA A 30 42.42 11.55 -17.34
C ALA A 30 42.43 10.11 -17.87
N VAL A 31 42.69 10.02 -19.17
CA VAL A 31 42.93 8.80 -19.94
C VAL A 31 44.28 8.22 -19.52
N ALA A 32 44.33 6.93 -19.20
CA ALA A 32 45.57 6.17 -19.09
C ALA A 32 45.45 4.90 -19.94
N VAL A 33 46.09 4.92 -21.10
CA VAL A 33 46.33 3.76 -21.96
C VAL A 33 47.54 3.02 -21.40
N LEU A 34 47.37 1.75 -21.02
CA LEU A 34 48.48 0.82 -20.83
C LEU A 34 48.15 -0.51 -21.52
N THR A 35 48.96 -0.78 -22.53
CA THR A 35 48.98 -1.97 -23.40
C THR A 35 49.52 -3.19 -22.67
N VAL A 36 48.80 -4.32 -22.70
CA VAL A 36 49.28 -5.65 -22.29
C VAL A 36 48.95 -6.66 -23.39
N GLY A 37 49.88 -7.60 -23.59
CA GLY A 37 50.09 -8.43 -24.78
C GLY A 37 49.02 -9.48 -25.14
N ALA A 38 49.14 -9.96 -26.38
CA ALA A 38 48.34 -11.00 -27.03
C ALA A 38 48.63 -12.41 -26.45
N PRO A 39 47.74 -13.43 -26.62
CA PRO A 39 47.51 -14.04 -27.94
C PRO A 39 46.04 -14.35 -28.27
N ALA A 40 45.81 -14.60 -29.56
CA ALA A 40 44.53 -15.02 -30.13
C ALA A 40 44.00 -16.31 -29.47
N ALA A 41 42.85 -16.19 -28.80
CA ALA A 41 41.93 -17.29 -28.60
C ALA A 41 40.71 -17.02 -29.49
N GLN A 42 40.77 -17.46 -30.75
CA GLN A 42 39.55 -17.62 -31.53
C GLN A 42 38.82 -18.84 -30.97
N ALA A 43 37.93 -18.60 -29.99
CA ALA A 43 36.84 -19.52 -29.75
C ALA A 43 35.95 -19.46 -31.00
N THR A 44 35.93 -20.55 -31.75
CA THR A 44 34.95 -20.77 -32.79
C THR A 44 33.57 -20.57 -32.17
N LEU A 45 32.85 -19.55 -32.65
CA LEU A 45 31.43 -19.38 -32.40
C LEU A 45 30.72 -20.42 -33.27
N GLU A 46 30.82 -21.69 -32.86
CA GLU A 46 30.12 -22.80 -33.50
C GLU A 46 28.66 -22.78 -33.04
N ASP A 47 27.86 -22.22 -33.93
CA ASP A 47 26.55 -22.66 -34.36
C ASP A 47 25.55 -23.04 -33.26
N GLN A 48 24.70 -22.07 -32.94
CA GLN A 48 23.41 -22.27 -32.30
C GLN A 48 22.52 -23.14 -33.20
N ALA A 49 22.64 -24.46 -33.11
CA ALA A 49 21.70 -25.39 -33.72
C ALA A 49 21.02 -26.27 -32.65
N ALA A 50 19.76 -25.94 -32.39
CA ALA A 50 18.72 -26.76 -31.77
C ALA A 50 18.77 -27.00 -30.25
N ALA A 51 18.76 -25.93 -29.46
CA ALA A 51 17.97 -26.00 -28.22
C ALA A 51 16.49 -26.07 -28.62
N LYS A 52 15.88 -27.27 -28.54
CA LYS A 52 14.42 -27.43 -28.62
C LYS A 52 13.77 -26.38 -27.71
N PRO A 53 12.77 -25.60 -28.17
CA PRO A 53 12.01 -24.77 -27.26
C PRO A 53 11.42 -25.70 -26.21
N ARG A 54 11.92 -25.62 -24.98
CA ARG A 54 11.27 -26.27 -23.85
C ARG A 54 9.90 -25.64 -23.81
N ALA A 55 8.88 -26.40 -24.22
CA ALA A 55 7.51 -26.00 -24.04
C ALA A 55 7.36 -25.72 -22.55
N THR A 56 7.42 -24.44 -22.18
CA THR A 56 6.77 -23.95 -20.99
C THR A 56 5.33 -24.37 -21.20
N ALA A 57 4.91 -25.40 -20.46
CA ALA A 57 3.50 -25.77 -20.42
C ALA A 57 2.76 -24.47 -20.12
N ALA A 58 2.02 -23.97 -21.12
CA ALA A 58 1.19 -22.81 -20.93
C ALA A 58 0.23 -23.21 -19.83
N VAL A 59 0.38 -22.62 -18.64
CA VAL A 59 -0.65 -22.71 -17.62
C VAL A 59 -1.86 -22.04 -18.27
N THR A 60 -2.82 -22.85 -18.72
CA THR A 60 -4.11 -22.34 -19.15
C THR A 60 -4.71 -21.65 -17.94
N ALA A 61 -4.65 -20.32 -17.95
CA ALA A 61 -5.31 -19.51 -16.96
C ALA A 61 -6.81 -19.87 -17.00
N ARG A 62 -7.36 -20.27 -15.85
CA ARG A 62 -8.76 -20.68 -15.70
C ARG A 62 -9.53 -19.55 -15.02
N GLY A 63 -10.78 -19.35 -15.42
CA GLY A 63 -11.68 -18.37 -14.84
C GLY A 63 -11.92 -17.14 -15.73
N GLU A 64 -12.81 -16.28 -15.27
CA GLU A 64 -13.16 -15.01 -15.88
C GLU A 64 -12.40 -13.85 -15.23
N ALA A 65 -12.33 -12.71 -15.92
CA ALA A 65 -11.66 -11.52 -15.39
C ALA A 65 -12.45 -10.90 -14.23
N TYR A 66 -11.80 -10.87 -13.06
CA TYR A 66 -12.33 -10.30 -11.83
C TYR A 66 -11.39 -9.24 -11.26
N LEU A 67 -11.93 -8.40 -10.39
CA LEU A 67 -11.17 -7.49 -9.55
C LEU A 67 -11.38 -7.91 -8.09
N GLU A 68 -10.27 -8.15 -7.39
CA GLU A 68 -10.27 -8.30 -5.94
C GLU A 68 -9.97 -6.93 -5.31
N THR A 69 -10.95 -6.37 -4.60
CA THR A 69 -10.75 -5.17 -3.79
C THR A 69 -10.63 -5.56 -2.33
N ARG A 70 -9.52 -5.20 -1.69
CA ARG A 70 -9.28 -5.41 -0.26
C ARG A 70 -9.34 -4.07 0.47
N LEU A 71 -10.15 -3.99 1.52
CA LEU A 71 -10.30 -2.82 2.37
C LEU A 71 -9.78 -3.14 3.78
N PHE A 72 -8.93 -2.27 4.32
CA PHE A 72 -8.34 -2.45 5.64
C PHE A 72 -8.88 -1.39 6.60
N PHE A 73 -9.60 -1.86 7.60
CA PHE A 73 -10.28 -1.05 8.60
C PHE A 73 -9.50 -1.13 9.92
N GLY A 74 -8.85 -0.02 10.27
CA GLY A 74 -8.29 0.19 11.62
C GLY A 74 -9.40 0.21 12.66
N THR A 75 -9.07 -0.18 13.89
CA THR A 75 -10.03 -0.16 15.00
C THR A 75 -9.68 0.88 16.05
N GLU A 76 -8.41 1.30 16.14
CA GLU A 76 -7.98 2.35 17.06
C GLU A 76 -8.51 3.70 16.59
N ARG A 77 -8.97 4.54 17.53
CA ARG A 77 -9.45 5.88 17.20
C ARG A 77 -8.36 6.93 17.45
N PRO A 78 -8.12 7.85 16.51
CA PRO A 78 -7.13 8.93 16.68
C PRO A 78 -7.38 9.83 17.89
N ASP A 79 -8.62 9.89 18.40
CA ASP A 79 -8.99 10.65 19.60
C ASP A 79 -8.66 9.94 20.91
N GLY A 80 -8.13 8.71 20.85
CA GLY A 80 -7.83 7.86 22.01
C GLY A 80 -9.06 7.24 22.66
N GLY A 81 -10.23 7.30 22.01
CA GLY A 81 -11.43 6.60 22.45
C GLY A 81 -11.30 5.08 22.33
N PRO A 82 -12.25 4.31 22.90
CA PRO A 82 -12.22 2.85 22.81
C PRO A 82 -12.26 2.38 21.36
N ASP A 83 -11.50 1.34 21.04
CA ASP A 83 -11.46 0.75 19.71
C ASP A 83 -12.85 0.37 19.19
N VAL A 84 -12.98 0.33 17.86
CA VAL A 84 -14.16 -0.23 17.19
C VAL A 84 -14.30 -1.71 17.57
N THR A 85 -15.40 -2.03 18.25
CA THR A 85 -15.67 -3.40 18.68
C THR A 85 -16.19 -4.27 17.54
N ASP A 86 -16.18 -5.58 17.74
CA ASP A 86 -16.66 -6.55 16.74
C ASP A 86 -18.12 -6.33 16.40
N ALA A 87 -18.96 -6.12 17.43
CA ALA A 87 -20.36 -5.81 17.23
C ALA A 87 -20.55 -4.51 16.45
N GLN A 88 -19.73 -3.48 16.70
CA GLN A 88 -19.79 -2.23 15.95
C GLN A 88 -19.37 -2.42 14.49
N PHE A 89 -18.27 -3.16 14.26
CA PHE A 89 -17.77 -3.43 12.92
C PHE A 89 -18.77 -4.25 12.10
N MET A 90 -19.29 -5.36 12.64
CA MET A 90 -20.28 -6.18 11.95
C MET A 90 -21.58 -5.41 11.68
N ALA A 91 -22.04 -4.59 12.63
CA ALA A 91 -23.20 -3.74 12.39
C ALA A 91 -22.93 -2.65 11.33
N PHE A 92 -21.69 -2.19 11.18
CA PHE A 92 -21.30 -1.33 10.06
C PHE A 92 -21.34 -2.09 8.73
N VAL A 93 -20.82 -3.31 8.68
CA VAL A 93 -20.88 -4.17 7.49
C VAL A 93 -22.33 -4.36 7.04
N ASP A 94 -23.23 -4.74 7.95
CA ASP A 94 -24.64 -4.98 7.64
C ASP A 94 -25.36 -3.75 7.07
N ARG A 95 -25.03 -2.55 7.58
CA ARG A 95 -25.69 -1.30 7.17
C ARG A 95 -25.06 -0.67 5.93
N SER A 96 -23.74 -0.78 5.80
CA SER A 96 -22.97 0.01 4.84
C SER A 96 -22.41 -0.83 3.70
N VAL A 97 -22.00 -2.08 3.95
CA VAL A 97 -21.32 -2.90 2.95
C VAL A 97 -22.30 -3.86 2.27
N THR A 98 -23.00 -4.70 3.04
CA THR A 98 -23.88 -5.75 2.52
C THR A 98 -24.93 -5.23 1.52
N PRO A 99 -25.60 -4.09 1.73
CA PRO A 99 -26.57 -3.58 0.75
C PRO A 99 -25.96 -3.13 -0.58
N ARG A 100 -24.64 -2.87 -0.62
CA ARG A 100 -23.91 -2.48 -1.83
C ARG A 100 -23.26 -3.69 -2.52
N PHE A 101 -22.91 -4.71 -1.75
CA PHE A 101 -22.28 -5.96 -2.20
C PHE A 101 -23.10 -7.19 -1.73
N PRO A 102 -24.34 -7.36 -2.24
CA PRO A 102 -25.21 -8.44 -1.79
C PRO A 102 -24.77 -9.82 -2.31
N ASP A 103 -23.96 -9.85 -3.37
CA ASP A 103 -23.51 -11.07 -4.04
C ASP A 103 -22.46 -11.83 -3.21
N GLY A 104 -21.78 -11.15 -2.29
CA GLY A 104 -20.82 -11.77 -1.37
C GLY A 104 -19.69 -10.84 -0.97
N LEU A 105 -19.09 -11.17 0.17
CA LEU A 105 -17.88 -10.56 0.73
C LEU A 105 -17.23 -11.54 1.70
N THR A 106 -15.93 -11.36 1.94
CA THR A 106 -15.20 -12.09 2.98
C THR A 106 -14.63 -11.10 3.99
N ILE A 107 -14.72 -11.42 5.28
CA ILE A 107 -14.12 -10.62 6.36
C ILE A 107 -13.10 -11.48 7.08
N GLN A 108 -11.93 -10.90 7.31
CA GLN A 108 -10.84 -11.50 8.07
C GLN A 108 -10.42 -10.53 9.17
N GLU A 109 -10.18 -11.03 10.37
CA GLU A 109 -9.55 -10.24 11.43
C GLU A 109 -8.02 -10.32 11.29
N GLY A 110 -7.37 -9.17 11.37
CA GLY A 110 -5.92 -9.04 11.34
C GLY A 110 -5.39 -8.32 12.57
N ARG A 111 -4.09 -8.49 12.83
CA ARG A 111 -3.34 -7.64 13.77
C ARG A 111 -2.07 -7.13 13.10
N GLY A 112 -2.02 -5.82 12.91
CA GLY A 112 -0.84 -5.11 12.46
C GLY A 112 0.14 -4.88 13.60
N GLN A 113 1.42 -4.78 13.27
CA GLN A 113 2.43 -4.29 14.20
C GLN A 113 3.38 -3.37 13.43
N TRP A 114 3.65 -2.19 13.97
CA TRP A 114 4.68 -1.30 13.44
C TRP A 114 5.50 -0.71 14.57
N ARG A 115 6.67 -0.18 14.23
CA ARG A 115 7.53 0.50 15.17
C ARG A 115 7.41 2.00 14.98
N ASP A 116 7.03 2.74 16.02
CA ASP A 116 6.95 4.19 15.99
C ASP A 116 8.35 4.83 15.94
N SER A 117 8.40 6.17 15.84
CA SER A 117 9.68 6.91 15.81
C SER A 117 10.48 6.83 17.10
N ASN A 118 9.86 6.45 18.21
CA ASN A 118 10.50 6.26 19.52
C ASN A 118 10.98 4.82 19.73
N GLY A 119 10.73 3.93 18.76
CA GLY A 119 11.11 2.54 18.82
C GLY A 119 10.10 1.61 19.49
N VAL A 120 8.93 2.12 19.89
CA VAL A 120 7.81 1.38 20.49
C VAL A 120 7.11 0.57 19.41
N VAL A 121 6.85 -0.72 19.69
CA VAL A 121 6.05 -1.57 18.80
C VAL A 121 4.58 -1.39 19.16
N GLU A 122 3.88 -0.67 18.30
CA GLU A 122 2.42 -0.55 18.36
C GLU A 122 1.77 -1.78 17.75
N ARG A 123 0.60 -2.13 18.28
CA ARG A 123 -0.16 -3.32 17.87
C ARG A 123 -1.61 -2.94 17.66
N GLU A 124 -1.96 -2.77 16.40
CA GLU A 124 -3.33 -2.41 16.05
C GLU A 124 -4.10 -3.63 15.57
N ARG A 125 -5.31 -3.75 16.09
CA ARG A 125 -6.30 -4.68 15.57
C ARG A 125 -6.98 -4.08 14.34
N SER A 126 -7.17 -4.89 13.31
CA SER A 126 -7.79 -4.45 12.06
C SER A 126 -8.73 -5.51 11.49
N TYR A 127 -9.61 -5.08 10.59
CA TYR A 127 -10.37 -5.97 9.74
C TYR A 127 -9.96 -5.78 8.29
N GLU A 128 -9.84 -6.89 7.58
CA GLU A 128 -9.73 -6.93 6.14
C GLU A 128 -11.06 -7.40 5.55
N LEU A 129 -11.62 -6.59 4.66
CA LEU A 129 -12.81 -6.95 3.90
C LEU A 129 -12.42 -7.14 2.43
N VAL A 130 -12.70 -8.32 1.90
CA VAL A 130 -12.40 -8.70 0.52
C VAL A 130 -13.70 -8.71 -0.28
N LEU A 131 -13.70 -7.96 -1.38
CA LEU A 131 -14.75 -7.91 -2.37
C LEU A 131 -14.20 -8.51 -3.67
N LEU A 132 -14.95 -9.42 -4.27
CA LEU A 132 -14.57 -10.05 -5.53
C LEU A 132 -15.74 -9.86 -6.51
N TYR A 133 -15.50 -9.17 -7.61
CA TYR A 133 -16.54 -8.84 -8.60
C TYR A 133 -15.96 -8.82 -10.03
N PRO A 134 -16.79 -9.06 -11.06
CA PRO A 134 -16.33 -9.05 -12.46
C PRO A 134 -15.68 -7.70 -12.81
N THR A 135 -14.58 -7.73 -13.57
CA THR A 135 -13.87 -6.50 -13.96
C THR A 135 -14.77 -5.50 -14.71
N ALA A 136 -15.76 -6.01 -15.46
CA ALA A 136 -16.74 -5.19 -16.16
C ALA A 136 -17.62 -4.35 -15.22
N GLU A 137 -17.78 -4.74 -13.96
CA GLU A 137 -18.58 -4.00 -12.97
C GLU A 137 -17.79 -2.91 -12.23
N ALA A 138 -16.46 -2.85 -12.39
CA ALA A 138 -15.61 -1.91 -11.67
C ALA A 138 -16.10 -0.45 -11.73
N PRO A 139 -16.57 0.10 -12.86
CA PRO A 139 -17.09 1.47 -12.91
C PRO A 139 -18.32 1.70 -12.02
N THR A 140 -19.11 0.66 -11.75
CA THR A 140 -20.28 0.72 -10.86
C THR A 140 -19.90 0.49 -9.40
N ARG A 141 -18.95 -0.42 -9.14
CA ARG A 141 -18.52 -0.79 -7.77
C ARG A 141 -17.60 0.25 -7.14
N ASP A 142 -16.75 0.91 -7.92
CA ASP A 142 -15.80 1.91 -7.44
C ASP A 142 -16.45 3.02 -6.57
N PRO A 143 -17.48 3.75 -7.02
CA PRO A 143 -18.12 4.77 -6.19
C PRO A 143 -18.88 4.18 -4.99
N GLN A 144 -19.24 2.89 -5.00
CA GLN A 144 -19.84 2.23 -3.83
C GLN A 144 -18.79 1.92 -2.76
N ILE A 145 -17.59 1.51 -3.18
CA ILE A 145 -16.43 1.27 -2.31
C ILE A 145 -16.01 2.57 -1.63
N GLU A 146 -15.91 3.68 -2.37
CA GLU A 146 -15.56 4.98 -1.79
C GLU A 146 -16.59 5.42 -0.74
N ARG A 147 -17.89 5.22 -1.01
CA ARG A 147 -18.94 5.48 0.00
C ARG A 147 -18.80 4.62 1.26
N ILE A 148 -18.29 3.40 1.16
CA ILE A 148 -18.04 2.54 2.33
C ILE A 148 -16.87 3.12 3.15
N ARG A 149 -15.77 3.50 2.48
CA ARG A 149 -14.58 4.08 3.11
C ARG A 149 -14.94 5.37 3.85
N ASP A 150 -15.64 6.27 3.17
CA ASP A 150 -16.10 7.54 3.74
C ASP A 150 -17.05 7.33 4.92
N ALA A 151 -17.97 6.36 4.81
CA ALA A 151 -18.91 6.05 5.89
C ALA A 151 -18.21 5.52 7.14
N TYR A 152 -17.14 4.72 6.99
CA TYR A 152 -16.37 4.21 8.12
C TYR A 152 -15.59 5.34 8.81
N VAL A 153 -14.90 6.17 8.01
CA VAL A 153 -14.19 7.37 8.46
C VAL A 153 -15.12 8.27 9.25
N ALA A 154 -16.30 8.59 8.70
CA ALA A 154 -17.27 9.44 9.37
C ALA A 154 -17.87 8.81 10.64
N ALA A 155 -18.13 7.50 10.64
CA ALA A 155 -18.76 6.82 11.77
C ALA A 155 -17.82 6.64 12.97
N TYR A 156 -16.52 6.45 12.72
CA TYR A 156 -15.56 6.05 13.75
C TYR A 156 -14.36 6.98 13.90
N GLY A 157 -14.34 8.11 13.18
CA GLY A 157 -13.29 9.13 13.29
C GLY A 157 -11.92 8.67 12.78
N GLN A 158 -11.90 7.72 11.85
CA GLN A 158 -10.66 7.19 11.27
C GLN A 158 -10.02 8.19 10.32
N ASP A 159 -8.69 8.19 10.20
CA ASP A 159 -8.02 9.03 9.21
C ASP A 159 -8.27 8.53 7.77
N SER A 160 -8.32 7.21 7.60
CA SER A 160 -8.56 6.59 6.30
C SER A 160 -8.95 5.11 6.42
N VAL A 161 -9.42 4.53 5.31
CA VAL A 161 -9.50 3.08 5.09
C VAL A 161 -8.62 2.78 3.90
N ALA A 162 -7.61 1.93 4.09
CA ALA A 162 -6.71 1.56 2.98
C ALA A 162 -7.45 0.66 1.99
N ARG A 163 -7.11 0.81 0.70
CA ARG A 163 -7.69 0.05 -0.40
C ARG A 163 -6.58 -0.52 -1.27
N LEU A 164 -6.70 -1.78 -1.64
CA LEU A 164 -5.92 -2.44 -2.68
C LEU A 164 -6.89 -2.99 -3.72
N ASP A 165 -6.54 -2.86 -5.00
CA ASP A 165 -7.28 -3.44 -6.11
C ASP A 165 -6.33 -4.32 -6.93
N GLU A 166 -6.67 -5.59 -7.09
CA GLU A 166 -5.83 -6.58 -7.78
C GLU A 166 -6.63 -7.28 -8.89
N PRO A 167 -6.25 -7.11 -10.18
CA PRO A 167 -6.84 -7.88 -11.26
C PRO A 167 -6.51 -9.36 -11.11
N THR A 168 -7.53 -10.21 -11.17
CA THR A 168 -7.40 -11.65 -10.97
C THR A 168 -8.29 -12.44 -11.93
N LEU A 169 -8.17 -13.77 -11.91
CA LEU A 169 -9.11 -14.67 -12.55
C LEU A 169 -9.85 -15.49 -11.48
N ALA A 170 -11.16 -15.59 -11.62
CA ALA A 170 -12.01 -16.36 -10.71
C ALA A 170 -12.90 -17.34 -11.48
N ASP A 171 -13.16 -18.51 -10.87
CA ASP A 171 -14.03 -19.58 -11.36
C ASP A 171 -14.78 -20.14 -10.15
N PHE A 172 -16.09 -20.33 -10.26
CA PHE A 172 -17.00 -20.67 -9.14
C PHE A 172 -17.88 -21.88 -9.44
#